data_AF-A0A1J4Z4D5-F1
#
_entry.id   AF-A0A1J4Z4D5-F1
#
_cell.length_a   1.000
_cell.length_b   1.000
_cell.length_c   1.000
_cell.angle_alpha   90.00
_cell.angle_beta   90.00
_cell.angle_gamma   90.00
#
_symmetry.space_group_name_H-M   'P 1'
#
loop_
_entity.id
_entity.type
_entity.pdbx_description
1 polymer ?
#
loop_
_entity_poly.entity_id
_entity_poly.type
_entity_poly.pdbx_seq_one_letter_code
_entity_poly.pdbx_strand_id
1 'polypeptide(L)'
;MKKKGQTGISFATELKKLTSHPTLSAKETFGQKSADALTKWAGSWVFIILFFVLIILWISANIYAWISQWDPYPFILLNLALSLLAAIQAPVILMSQNREAQKDRIRSEYDYAVNRRAEREINEIQNQLDRIEKKLLKR
;
A
#
# COMPACT_ATOMS: atom_id res chain seq x y z
N MET A 1 -33.69 -22.55 31.20
CA MET A 1 -33.51 -21.21 30.59
C MET A 1 -32.02 -20.90 30.45
N LYS A 2 -31.36 -21.21 29.32
CA LYS A 2 -29.90 -20.96 29.16
C LYS A 2 -29.46 -20.94 27.68
N LYS A 3 -29.96 -19.99 26.86
CA LYS A 3 -29.55 -19.89 25.43
C LYS A 3 -29.36 -18.46 24.88
N LYS A 4 -29.42 -17.39 25.70
CA LYS A 4 -29.30 -16.00 25.22
C LYS A 4 -27.86 -15.43 25.18
N GLY A 5 -26.87 -16.12 25.74
CA GLY A 5 -25.48 -15.62 25.84
C GLY A 5 -24.51 -16.08 24.74
N GLN A 6 -24.84 -17.11 23.96
CA GLN A 6 -23.94 -17.67 22.92
C GLN A 6 -24.09 -16.97 21.55
N THR A 7 -25.27 -16.44 21.23
CA THR A 7 -25.54 -15.78 19.96
C THR A 7 -24.80 -14.45 19.80
N GLY A 8 -24.65 -13.66 20.87
CA GLY A 8 -23.93 -12.39 20.84
C GLY A 8 -22.42 -12.53 20.61
N ILE A 9 -21.79 -13.56 21.19
CA ILE A 9 -20.35 -13.81 21.05
C ILE A 9 -20.03 -14.36 19.65
N SER A 10 -20.92 -15.20 19.09
CA SER A 10 -20.77 -15.72 17.72
C SER A 10 -20.87 -14.60 16.69
N PHE A 11 -21.83 -13.69 16.84
CA PHE A 11 -22.05 -12.59 15.90
C PHE A 11 -20.91 -11.57 15.91
N ALA A 12 -20.38 -11.22 17.09
CA ALA A 12 -19.19 -10.35 17.19
C ALA A 12 -17.95 -10.99 16.57
N THR A 13 -17.81 -12.32 16.68
CA THR A 13 -16.71 -13.08 16.07
C THR A 13 -16.84 -13.14 14.54
N GLU A 14 -18.07 -13.29 14.04
CA GLU A 14 -18.39 -13.31 12.62
C GLU A 14 -18.24 -11.93 11.97
N LEU A 15 -18.68 -10.86 12.65
CA LEU A 15 -18.42 -9.48 12.24
C LEU A 15 -16.93 -9.18 12.20
N LYS A 16 -16.17 -9.57 13.22
CA LYS A 16 -14.71 -9.39 13.23
C LYS A 16 -14.04 -10.10 12.05
N LYS A 17 -14.54 -11.28 11.68
CA LYS A 17 -14.09 -12.09 10.54
C LYS A 17 -14.51 -11.50 9.18
N LEU A 18 -15.64 -10.80 9.13
CA LEU A 18 -16.11 -10.06 7.96
C LEU A 18 -15.32 -8.75 7.74
N THR A 19 -14.90 -8.09 8.82
CA THR A 19 -14.10 -6.85 8.75
C THR A 19 -12.58 -7.09 8.70
N SER A 20 -12.13 -8.33 8.90
CA SER A 20 -10.70 -8.65 8.85
C SER A 20 -10.21 -8.71 7.41
N HIS A 21 -9.89 -7.54 6.85
CA HIS A 21 -9.26 -7.45 5.54
C HIS A 21 -7.84 -8.05 5.60
N PRO A 22 -7.49 -8.96 4.68
CA PRO A 22 -6.21 -9.67 4.69
C PRO A 22 -4.99 -8.75 4.55
N THR A 23 -5.16 -7.53 4.04
CA THR A 23 -4.08 -6.56 3.85
C THR A 23 -3.50 -5.99 5.16
N LEU A 24 -4.15 -6.21 6.32
CA LEU A 24 -3.76 -5.61 7.60
C LEU A 24 -2.77 -6.46 8.42
N SER A 25 -2.52 -7.72 8.04
CA SER A 25 -1.80 -8.69 8.88
C SER A 25 -0.35 -8.98 8.44
N ALA A 26 0.19 -8.28 7.45
CA ALA A 26 1.58 -8.46 7.05
C ALA A 26 2.51 -7.74 8.03
N LYS A 27 3.27 -8.49 8.82
CA LYS A 27 4.27 -7.97 9.75
C LYS A 27 5.45 -7.40 8.93
N GLU A 28 5.42 -6.09 8.66
CA GLU A 28 6.44 -5.44 7.82
C GLU A 28 7.82 -5.50 8.48
N THR A 29 8.81 -5.99 7.73
CA THR A 29 10.22 -6.08 8.17
C THR A 29 10.80 -4.67 8.36
N PHE A 30 11.82 -4.51 9.22
CA PHE A 30 12.43 -3.19 9.49
C PHE A 30 12.88 -2.45 8.23
N GLY A 31 13.47 -3.18 7.26
CA GLY A 31 13.86 -2.60 5.97
C GLY A 31 12.67 -2.13 5.12
N GLN A 32 11.51 -2.79 5.22
CA GLN A 32 10.30 -2.40 4.49
C GLN A 32 9.69 -1.12 5.07
N LYS A 33 9.72 -0.95 6.40
CA LYS A 33 9.27 0.28 7.06
C LYS A 33 10.14 1.48 6.70
N SER A 34 11.46 1.28 6.66
CA SER A 34 12.41 2.35 6.29
C SER A 34 12.27 2.74 4.82
N ALA A 35 12.10 1.77 3.92
CA ALA A 35 11.83 2.05 2.51
C ALA A 35 10.54 2.84 2.32
N ASP A 36 9.49 2.56 3.09
CA ASP A 36 8.21 3.26 2.97
C ASP A 36 8.23 4.67 3.53
N ALA A 37 8.96 4.86 4.63
CA ALA A 37 9.23 6.18 5.14
C ALA A 37 10.03 7.00 4.12
N LEU A 38 11.05 6.40 3.50
CA LEU A 38 11.88 7.05 2.50
C LEU A 38 11.08 7.42 1.24
N THR A 39 10.27 6.51 0.70
CA THR A 39 9.43 6.76 -0.48
C THR A 39 8.39 7.85 -0.21
N LYS A 40 7.75 7.82 0.96
CA LYS A 40 6.79 8.87 1.35
C LYS A 40 7.44 10.23 1.54
N TRP A 41 8.66 10.27 2.09
CA TRP A 41 9.40 11.50 2.30
C TRP A 41 9.99 12.06 1.00
N ALA A 42 10.61 11.20 0.18
CA ALA A 42 11.19 11.56 -1.11
C ALA A 42 10.14 11.95 -2.17
N GLY A 43 8.91 11.43 -2.06
CA GLY A 43 7.79 11.81 -2.94
C GLY A 43 7.11 13.14 -2.58
N SER A 44 7.55 13.84 -1.53
CA SER A 44 6.98 15.11 -1.10
C SER A 44 7.48 16.28 -1.96
N TRP A 45 6.57 17.18 -2.33
CA TRP A 45 6.89 18.44 -3.01
C TRP A 45 7.91 19.30 -2.24
N VAL A 46 7.88 19.24 -0.91
CA VAL A 46 8.82 19.98 -0.06
C VAL A 46 10.25 19.43 -0.18
N PHE A 47 10.42 18.11 -0.32
CA PHE A 47 11.73 17.49 -0.50
C PHE A 47 12.37 17.91 -1.84
N ILE A 48 11.57 17.92 -2.91
CA ILE A 48 12.03 18.36 -4.24
C ILE A 48 12.55 19.79 -4.17
N ILE A 49 11.78 20.72 -3.57
CA ILE A 49 12.17 22.13 -3.44
C ILE A 49 13.46 22.26 -2.62
N LEU A 50 13.56 21.57 -1.48
CA LEU A 50 14.75 21.61 -0.62
C LEU A 50 15.98 21.05 -1.34
N PHE A 51 15.82 20.00 -2.13
CA PHE A 51 16.89 19.41 -2.93
C PHE A 51 17.42 20.37 -4.00
N PHE A 52 16.53 21.08 -4.71
CA PHE A 52 16.92 22.13 -5.66
C PHE A 52 17.65 23.28 -4.95
N VAL A 53 17.16 23.72 -3.80
CA VAL A 53 17.83 24.77 -3.00
C VAL A 53 19.23 24.32 -2.58
N LEU A 54 19.39 23.07 -2.15
CA LEU A 54 20.69 22.52 -1.76
C LEU A 54 21.67 22.49 -2.95
N ILE A 55 21.21 22.08 -4.13
CA ILE A 55 22.03 22.11 -5.36
C ILE A 55 22.47 23.54 -5.69
N ILE A 56 21.53 24.50 -5.67
CA ILE A 56 21.84 25.91 -5.95
C ILE A 56 22.82 26.48 -4.92
N LEU A 57 22.65 26.13 -3.64
CA LEU A 57 23.55 26.55 -2.56
C LEU A 57 24.94 25.94 -2.73
N TRP A 58 25.04 24.66 -3.11
CA TRP A 58 26.30 23.98 -3.39
C TRP A 58 27.05 24.63 -4.55
N ILE A 59 26.35 24.92 -5.65
CA ILE A 59 26.91 25.62 -6.81
C ILE A 59 27.37 27.03 -6.39
N SER A 60 26.53 27.77 -5.66
CA SER A 60 26.85 29.14 -5.19
C SER A 60 28.06 29.16 -4.26
N ALA A 61 28.15 28.21 -3.33
CA ALA A 61 29.29 28.07 -2.43
C ALA A 61 30.59 27.74 -3.19
N ASN A 62 30.52 26.91 -4.24
CA ASN A 62 31.69 26.60 -5.07
C ASN A 62 32.15 27.79 -5.91
N ILE A 63 31.21 28.61 -6.42
CA ILE A 63 31.52 29.84 -7.16
C ILE A 63 32.13 30.91 -6.24
N TYR A 64 31.63 31.05 -5.00
CA TYR A 64 32.14 32.02 -4.03
C TYR A 64 33.46 31.60 -3.37
N ALA A 65 33.80 30.31 -3.37
CA ALA A 65 35.06 29.77 -2.88
C ALA A 65 36.23 30.08 -3.84
N TRP A 66 36.60 31.36 -3.92
CA TRP A 66 37.57 31.91 -4.89
C TRP A 66 39.02 31.38 -4.74
N ILE A 67 39.36 30.72 -3.62
CA ILE A 67 40.75 30.40 -3.26
C ILE A 67 41.09 28.90 -3.41
N SER A 68 40.09 28.03 -3.46
CA SER A 68 40.29 26.59 -3.54
C SER A 68 39.07 25.97 -4.22
N GLN A 69 39.02 26.03 -5.56
CA GLN A 69 37.97 25.37 -6.36
C GLN A 69 37.90 23.89 -6.01
N TRP A 70 37.06 23.56 -5.03
CA TRP A 70 36.93 22.22 -4.49
C TRP A 70 36.20 21.28 -5.47
N ASP A 71 35.38 21.84 -6.37
CA ASP A 71 34.74 21.10 -7.46
C ASP A 71 34.64 21.98 -8.73
N PRO A 72 35.73 22.08 -9.53
CA PRO A 72 35.75 22.86 -10.77
C PRO A 72 34.65 22.40 -11.74
N TYR A 73 34.16 23.32 -12.56
CA TYR A 73 33.21 23.00 -13.64
C TYR A 73 33.80 21.87 -14.51
N PRO A 74 33.14 20.70 -14.66
CA PRO A 74 31.69 20.45 -14.67
C PRO A 74 31.05 19.84 -13.38
N PHE A 75 31.60 20.09 -12.19
CA PHE A 75 31.09 19.58 -10.89
C PHE A 75 31.06 18.04 -10.80
N ILE A 76 32.24 17.41 -10.84
CA ILE A 76 32.36 15.93 -10.89
C ILE A 76 31.85 15.26 -9.62
N LEU A 77 32.04 15.89 -8.45
CA LEU A 77 31.61 15.33 -7.16
C LEU A 77 30.10 15.40 -7.01
N LEU A 78 29.50 16.53 -7.38
CA LEU A 78 28.05 16.68 -7.40
C LEU A 78 27.41 15.67 -8.36
N ASN A 79 27.96 15.54 -9.57
CA ASN A 79 27.46 14.61 -10.56
C ASN A 79 27.54 13.14 -10.08
N LEU A 80 28.64 12.76 -9.41
CA LEU A 80 28.80 11.42 -8.85
C LEU A 80 27.78 11.15 -7.73
N ALA A 81 27.56 12.12 -6.84
CA ALA A 81 26.57 12.00 -5.78
C ALA A 81 25.14 11.86 -6.32
N LEU A 82 24.77 12.69 -7.33
CA LEU A 82 23.47 12.63 -7.99
C LEU A 82 23.25 11.30 -8.73
N SER A 83 24.29 10.80 -9.39
CA SER A 83 24.23 9.52 -10.11
C SER A 83 23.99 8.34 -9.14
N LEU A 84 24.68 8.32 -8.00
CA LEU A 84 24.48 7.30 -6.97
C LEU A 84 23.08 7.39 -6.35
N LEU A 85 22.60 8.60 -6.08
CA LEU A 85 21.26 8.83 -5.56
C LEU A 85 20.20 8.29 -6.52
N ALA A 86 20.32 8.60 -7.82
CA ALA A 86 19.41 8.11 -8.86
C ALA A 86 19.46 6.57 -8.99
N ALA A 87 20.66 5.97 -8.91
CA ALA A 87 20.83 4.52 -8.99
C ALA A 87 20.11 3.77 -7.86
N ILE A 88 20.08 4.33 -6.64
CA ILE A 88 19.39 3.73 -5.48
C ILE A 88 17.87 3.96 -5.53
N GLN A 89 17.40 5.02 -6.20
CA GLN A 89 15.96 5.30 -6.31
C GLN A 89 15.20 4.19 -7.04
N ALA A 90 15.71 3.70 -8.18
CA ALA A 90 14.98 2.72 -8.99
C ALA A 90 14.67 1.41 -8.24
N PRO A 91 15.60 0.77 -7.52
CA PRO A 91 15.31 -0.42 -6.70
C PRO A 91 14.36 -0.14 -5.53
N VAL A 92 14.49 1.00 -4.85
CA VAL A 92 13.60 1.37 -3.72
C VAL A 92 12.17 1.56 -4.21
N ILE A 93 12.01 2.27 -5.33
CA ILE A 93 10.71 2.45 -5.99
C ILE A 93 10.17 1.08 -6.42
N LEU A 94 10.99 0.24 -7.06
CA LEU A 94 10.58 -1.10 -7.52
C LEU A 94 10.19 -2.03 -6.36
N MET A 95 10.89 -1.98 -5.23
CA MET A 95 10.52 -2.71 -4.01
C MET A 95 9.17 -2.23 -3.46
N SER A 96 8.95 -0.91 -3.43
CA SER A 96 7.68 -0.34 -2.98
C SER A 96 6.51 -0.71 -3.90
N GLN A 97 6.74 -0.69 -5.22
CA GLN A 97 5.77 -1.09 -6.23
C GLN A 97 5.45 -2.59 -6.16
N ASN A 98 6.46 -3.45 -6.07
CA ASN A 98 6.27 -4.90 -5.96
C ASN A 98 5.43 -5.25 -4.71
N ARG A 99 5.62 -4.52 -3.60
CA ARG A 99 4.82 -4.73 -2.39
C ARG A 99 3.39 -4.24 -2.53
N GLU A 100 3.16 -3.06 -3.10
CA GLU A 100 1.79 -2.58 -3.36
C GLU A 100 1.06 -3.52 -4.33
N ALA A 101 1.72 -4.01 -5.38
CA ALA A 101 1.16 -4.99 -6.30
C ALA A 101 0.78 -6.32 -5.61
N GLN A 102 1.57 -6.79 -4.65
CA GLN A 102 1.23 -7.97 -3.84
C GLN A 102 0.00 -7.70 -2.94
N LYS A 103 -0.08 -6.53 -2.30
CA LYS A 103 -1.24 -6.13 -1.48
C LYS A 103 -2.51 -6.06 -2.35
N ASP A 104 -2.42 -5.46 -3.53
CA ASP A 104 -3.54 -5.34 -4.48
C ASP A 104 -4.01 -6.71 -5.00
N ARG A 105 -3.07 -7.61 -5.31
CA ARG A 105 -3.40 -8.98 -5.72
C ARG A 105 -4.18 -9.73 -4.64
N ILE A 106 -3.71 -9.70 -3.40
CA ILE A 106 -4.39 -10.36 -2.27
C ILE A 106 -5.78 -9.76 -2.05
N ARG A 107 -5.91 -8.43 -2.15
CA ARG A 107 -7.21 -7.75 -2.06
C ARG A 107 -8.17 -8.23 -3.17
N SER A 108 -7.69 -8.27 -4.41
CA SER A 108 -8.48 -8.72 -5.56
C SER A 108 -8.93 -10.18 -5.42
N GLU A 109 -8.04 -11.08 -4.99
CA GLU A 109 -8.36 -12.50 -4.75
C GLU A 109 -9.42 -12.65 -3.63
N TYR A 110 -9.32 -11.85 -2.57
CA TYR A 110 -10.30 -11.84 -1.48
C TYR A 110 -11.66 -11.33 -1.94
N ASP A 111 -11.70 -10.18 -2.63
CA ASP A 111 -12.94 -9.58 -3.14
C ASP A 111 -13.64 -10.53 -4.12
N TYR A 112 -12.86 -11.23 -4.96
CA TYR A 112 -13.37 -12.29 -5.84
C TYR A 112 -14.02 -13.44 -5.07
N ALA A 113 -13.37 -13.93 -4.00
CA ALA A 113 -13.92 -15.00 -3.17
C ALA A 113 -15.21 -14.60 -2.45
N VAL A 114 -15.27 -13.36 -1.95
CA VAL A 114 -16.49 -12.79 -1.32
C VAL A 114 -17.62 -12.68 -2.33
N ASN A 115 -17.35 -12.14 -3.52
CA ASN A 115 -18.35 -12.03 -4.59
C ASN A 115 -18.92 -13.40 -5.00
N ARG A 116 -18.05 -14.41 -5.17
CA ARG A 116 -18.49 -15.79 -5.47
C ARG A 116 -19.30 -16.43 -4.35
N ARG A 117 -19.08 -16.02 -3.11
CA ARG A 117 -19.90 -16.47 -1.97
C ARG A 117 -21.26 -15.79 -1.99
N ALA A 118 -21.30 -14.47 -2.17
CA ALA A 118 -22.54 -13.72 -2.28
C ALA A 118 -23.42 -14.24 -3.43
N GLU A 119 -22.83 -14.54 -4.59
CA GLU A 119 -23.54 -15.15 -5.73
C GLU A 119 -24.22 -16.48 -5.36
N ARG A 120 -23.53 -17.35 -4.61
CA ARG A 120 -24.11 -18.62 -4.13
C ARG A 120 -25.24 -18.40 -3.14
N GLU A 121 -25.05 -17.51 -2.17
CA GLU A 121 -26.08 -17.19 -1.17
C GLU A 121 -27.34 -16.59 -1.84
N ILE A 122 -27.17 -15.74 -2.85
CA ILE A 122 -28.30 -15.20 -3.65
C ILE A 122 -29.02 -16.32 -4.41
N ASN A 123 -28.29 -17.22 -5.08
CA ASN A 123 -28.88 -18.35 -5.78
C ASN A 123 -29.64 -19.29 -4.83
N GLU A 124 -29.12 -19.51 -3.61
CA GLU A 124 -29.82 -20.29 -2.58
C GLU A 124 -31.12 -19.62 -2.15
N ILE A 125 -31.12 -18.30 -1.95
CA ILE A 125 -32.32 -17.52 -1.62
C ILE A 125 -33.36 -17.62 -2.74
N GLN A 126 -32.95 -17.47 -4.01
CA GLN A 126 -33.85 -17.61 -5.17
C GLN A 126 -34.48 -19.00 -5.20
N ASN A 127 -33.69 -20.07 -5.01
CA ASN A 127 -34.21 -21.43 -4.96
C ASN A 127 -35.20 -21.67 -3.80
N GLN A 128 -35.00 -21.00 -2.66
CA GLN A 128 -35.93 -21.07 -1.54
C GLN A 128 -37.24 -20.32 -1.86
N LEU A 129 -37.17 -19.15 -2.49
CA LEU A 129 -38.33 -18.39 -2.94
C LEU A 129 -39.17 -19.19 -3.94
N ASP A 130 -38.55 -19.78 -4.97
CA ASP A 130 -39.21 -20.63 -5.96
C ASP A 130 -39.92 -21.83 -5.32
N ARG A 131 -39.30 -22.44 -4.30
CA ARG A 131 -39.88 -23.55 -3.55
C ARG A 131 -41.11 -23.11 -2.76
N ILE A 132 -41.08 -21.92 -2.16
CA ILE A 132 -42.22 -21.35 -1.42
C ILE A 132 -43.36 -21.04 -2.40
N GLU A 133 -43.07 -20.38 -3.52
CA GLU A 133 -44.04 -20.06 -4.56
C GLU A 133 -44.75 -21.33 -5.07
N LYS A 134 -43.99 -22.36 -5.43
CA LYS A 134 -44.55 -23.65 -5.87
C LYS A 134 -45.45 -24.32 -4.82
N LYS A 135 -45.17 -24.14 -3.52
CA LYS A 135 -46.03 -24.68 -2.44
C LYS A 135 -47.31 -23.86 -2.29
N LEU A 136 -47.27 -22.56 -2.52
CA LEU A 136 -48.45 -21.69 -2.44
C LEU A 136 -49.39 -21.91 -3.64
N LEU A 137 -48.85 -22.11 -4.84
CA LEU A 137 -49.63 -22.38 -6.06
C LEU A 137 -50.29 -23.76 -6.10
N LYS A 138 -49.89 -24.68 -5.21
CA LYS A 138 -50.40 -26.07 -5.17
C LYS A 138 -51.50 -26.28 -4.12
N ARG A 139 -51.96 -25.21 -3.46
CA ARG A 139 -53.14 -25.17 -2.59
C ARG A 139 -54.29 -24.50 -3.34
#